data_AF-A0A7X8VVD0-F1
#
_entry.id   AF-A0A7X8VVD0-F1
#
_cell.length_a   1.000
_cell.length_b   1.000
_cell.length_c   1.000
_cell.angle_alpha   90.00
_cell.angle_beta   90.00
_cell.angle_gamma   90.00
#
_symmetry.space_group_name_H-M   'P 1'
#
loop_
_entity.id
_entity.type
_entity.pdbx_description
1 polymer ?
#
loop_
_entity_poly.entity_id
_entity_poly.type
_entity_poly.pdbx_seq_one_letter_code
_entity_poly.pdbx_strand_id
1 'polypeptide(L)' 'MEEARNNMPLLGDKFPELSVKTTHGPMNIPGDLKGSWFVLFSHPADFTP' A
#
# COMPACT_ATOMS: atom_id res chain seq x y z
N MET A 1 3.54 21.36 12.25
CA MET A 1 3.40 20.36 11.16
C MET A 1 3.52 19.02 11.83
N GLU A 2 2.47 18.20 11.76
CA GLU A 2 2.48 16.87 12.37
C GLU A 2 3.51 16.03 11.61
N GLU A 3 4.60 15.63 12.29
CA GLU A 3 5.53 14.67 11.72
C GLU A 3 4.76 13.36 11.51
N ALA A 4 4.53 13.00 10.25
CA ALA A 4 4.02 11.68 9.91
C ALA A 4 5.06 10.67 10.43
N ARG A 5 4.75 10.06 11.57
CA ARG A 5 5.60 9.04 12.18
C ARG A 5 5.72 7.90 11.17
N ASN A 6 6.90 7.77 10.57
CA ASN A 6 7.26 6.75 9.59
C ASN A 6 7.45 5.39 10.29
N ASN A 7 6.45 4.98 11.06
CA ASN A 7 6.44 3.73 11.80
C ASN A 7 5.82 2.65 10.93
N MET A 8 6.23 1.41 11.16
CA MET A 8 5.56 0.26 10.55
C MET A 8 4.07 0.28 10.90
N PRO A 9 3.16 0.12 9.92
CA PRO A 9 1.73 -0.02 10.19
C PRO A 9 1.48 -1.17 11.16
N LEU A 10 0.59 -0.95 12.13
CA LEU A 10 0.24 -1.97 13.12
C LEU A 10 -1.09 -2.64 12.78
N LEU A 11 -1.33 -3.81 13.37
CA LEU A 11 -2.61 -4.49 13.24
C LEU A 11 -3.71 -3.65 13.90
N GLY A 12 -4.81 -3.44 13.16
CA GLY A 12 -5.95 -2.63 13.60
C GLY A 12 -5.88 -1.16 13.19
N ASP A 13 -4.72 -0.66 12.74
CA ASP A 13 -4.60 0.67 12.16
C ASP A 13 -5.30 0.74 10.79
N LYS A 14 -5.72 1.95 10.42
CA LYS A 14 -6.11 2.21 9.04
C LYS A 14 -4.88 2.08 8.15
N PHE A 15 -5.03 1.37 7.03
CA PHE A 15 -3.99 1.30 6.02
C PHE A 15 -3.67 2.73 5.51
N PRO A 16 -2.40 3.08 5.29
CA PRO A 16 -2.01 4.41 4.80
C PRO A 16 -2.59 4.70 3.41
N GLU A 17 -2.98 5.95 3.17
CA GLU A 17 -3.38 6.41 1.84
C GLU A 17 -2.14 6.57 0.95
N LEU A 18 -2.07 5.80 -0.14
CA LEU A 18 -0.93 5.80 -1.07
C LEU A 18 -1.41 5.99 -2.51
N SER A 19 -0.80 6.96 -3.19
CA SER A 19 -0.91 7.13 -4.65
C SER A 19 0.30 6.48 -5.33
N VAL A 20 0.12 5.30 -5.91
CA VAL A 20 1.20 4.47 -6.48
C VAL A 20 0.99 4.21 -7.96
N LYS A 21 2.10 4.02 -8.69
CA LYS A 21 2.09 3.55 -10.07
C LYS A 21 2.13 2.03 -10.09
N THR A 22 1.16 1.41 -10.74
CA THR A 22 1.08 -0.05 -10.91
C THR A 22 1.16 -0.42 -12.39
N THR A 23 1.31 -1.71 -12.68
CA THR A 23 1.23 -2.25 -14.05
C THR A 23 -0.17 -2.08 -14.68
N HIS A 24 -1.19 -1.78 -13.89
CA HIS A 24 -2.55 -1.51 -14.34
C HIS A 24 -2.85 0.00 -14.41
N GLY A 25 -1.84 0.86 -14.23
CA GLY A 25 -1.98 2.31 -14.19
C GLY A 25 -1.82 2.91 -12.78
N PRO A 26 -2.05 4.22 -12.61
CA PRO A 26 -2.03 4.87 -11.30
C PRO A 26 -3.20 4.37 -10.43
N MET A 27 -2.94 4.15 -9.14
CA MET A 27 -3.94 3.69 -8.18
C MET A 27 -3.80 4.44 -6.84
N ASN A 28 -4.93 4.73 -6.20
CA ASN A 28 -5.03 5.28 -4.85
C ASN A 28 -5.53 4.17 -3.89
N ILE A 29 -4.62 3.62 -3.10
CA ILE A 29 -4.93 2.54 -2.14
C ILE A 29 -5.03 3.11 -0.71
N PRO A 30 -6.00 2.64 0.10
CA PRO A 30 -6.93 1.54 -0.13
C PRO A 30 -8.23 1.94 -0.90
N GLY A 31 -8.40 3.21 -1.25
CA GLY A 31 -9.64 3.76 -1.83
C GLY A 31 -10.16 3.02 -3.06
N ASP A 32 -9.30 2.74 -4.03
CA ASP A 32 -9.64 2.08 -5.29
C ASP A 32 -9.96 0.58 -5.12
N LEU A 33 -9.54 -0.03 -4.00
CA LEU A 33 -9.79 -1.44 -3.65
C LEU A 33 -10.93 -1.60 -2.64
N LYS A 34 -11.65 -0.51 -2.33
CA LYS A 34 -12.71 -0.50 -1.33
C LYS A 34 -13.84 -1.46 -1.71
N GLY A 35 -14.34 -2.18 -0.70
CA GLY A 35 -15.42 -3.16 -0.85
C GLY A 35 -14.94 -4.61 -1.01
N SER A 36 -13.63 -4.83 -1.04
CA SER A 36 -13.02 -6.16 -0.98
C SER A 36 -11.81 -6.16 -0.06
N TRP A 37 -11.46 -7.34 0.47
CA TRP A 37 -10.17 -7.53 1.13
C TRP A 37 -9.07 -7.63 0.08
N PHE A 38 -7.87 -7.14 0.41
CA PHE A 38 -6.70 -7.25 -0.45
C PHE A 38 -5.46 -7.62 0.37
N VAL A 39 -4.46 -8.18 -0.30
CA VAL A 39 -3.15 -8.53 0.29
C VAL A 39 -2.08 -7.75 -0.45
N LEU A 40 -1.37 -6.88 0.26
CA LEU A 40 -0.19 -6.19 -0.27
C LEU A 40 1.07 -6.96 0.13
N PHE A 41 1.88 -7.33 -0.86
CA PHE A 41 3.17 -7.97 -0.66
C PHE A 41 4.21 -7.32 -1.56
N SER A 42 5.48 -7.46 -1.17
CA SER A 42 6.62 -7.02 -1.97
C SER A 42 7.56 -8.19 -2.24
N HIS A 43 8.39 -8.07 -3.27
CA HIS A 43 9.51 -8.94 -3.55
C HIS A 43 10.78 -8.09 -3.75
N PRO A 44 11.99 -8.66 -3.59
CA PRO A 44 13.23 -7.88 -3.66
C PRO A 44 13.50 -7.29 -5.05
N ALA A 45 13.29 -8.09 -6.10
CA ALA A 45 13.49 -7.69 -7.49
C ALA A 45 12.67 -8.59 -8.43
N ASP A 46 12.42 -8.13 -9.66
CA ASP A 46 11.87 -8.97 -10.72
C ASP A 46 12.93 -9.99 -11.20
N PHE A 47 12.48 -11.14 -11.71
CA PHE A 47 13.33 -12.18 -12.32
C PHE A 47 14.37 -12.84 -11.40
N THR A 48 14.15 -12.87 -10.08
CA THR A 48 14.94 -13.67 -9.13
C THR A 48 14.22 -14.99 -8.78
N PRO A 49 14.93 -16.12 -8.62
CA PRO A 49 14.32 -17.38 -8.19
C PRO A 49 13.77 -17.32 -6.76
#